data_AF-A0A6I1R3H3-F1
#
_entry.id   AF-A0A6I1R3H3-F1
#
_cell.length_a   1.000
_cell.length_b   1.000
_cell.length_c   1.000
_cell.angle_alpha   90.00
_cell.angle_beta   90.00
_cell.angle_gamma   90.00
#
_symmetry.space_group_name_H-M   'P 1'
#
loop_
_entity.id
_entity.type
_entity.pdbx_description
1 polymer ?
#
loop_
_entity_poly.entity_id
_entity_poly.type
_entity_poly.pdbx_seq_one_letter_code
_entity_poly.pdbx_strand_id
1 'polypeptide(L)'
;MPQLYLYLVVVILLMTIGRLAWRPAPKGIDWALIVAFIRLDFPSEQRDVAQRIAAGLAEVAGMKIKQLRPEHTLREIAAWADNQIYATDLIKLFVVAFGVACNEDSTFRELVERVVEKKAKNMAKIS
;
A
#
# COMPACT_ATOMS: atom_id res chain seq x y z
N MET A 1 -1.46 52.06 -23.19
CA MET A 1 -1.88 50.67 -23.53
C MET A 1 -1.69 49.67 -22.37
N PRO A 2 -2.17 49.91 -21.13
CA PRO A 2 -1.99 48.98 -20.00
C PRO A 2 -2.98 47.80 -19.98
N GLN A 3 -4.05 47.88 -20.76
CA GLN A 3 -5.17 46.91 -20.71
C GLN A 3 -4.85 45.58 -21.40
N LEU A 4 -3.98 45.59 -22.41
CA LEU A 4 -3.50 44.38 -23.09
C LEU A 4 -2.62 43.52 -22.17
N TYR A 5 -1.86 44.14 -21.27
CA TYR A 5 -1.03 43.44 -20.30
C TYR A 5 -1.86 42.67 -19.27
N LEU A 6 -2.94 43.28 -18.78
CA LEU A 6 -3.88 42.61 -17.87
C LEU A 6 -4.52 41.39 -18.52
N TYR A 7 -4.92 41.50 -19.79
CA TYR A 7 -5.47 40.37 -20.54
C TYR A 7 -4.45 39.24 -20.71
N LEU A 8 -3.21 39.54 -21.06
CA LEU A 8 -2.15 38.52 -21.21
C LEU A 8 -1.85 37.80 -19.89
N VAL A 9 -1.81 38.52 -18.77
CA VAL A 9 -1.58 37.93 -17.44
C VAL A 9 -2.71 36.97 -17.07
N VAL A 10 -3.97 37.34 -17.32
CA VAL A 10 -5.13 36.48 -17.03
C VAL A 10 -5.11 35.22 -17.90
N VAL A 11 -4.77 35.34 -19.18
CA VAL A 11 -4.70 34.18 -20.09
C VAL A 11 -3.59 33.22 -19.69
N ILE A 12 -2.41 33.73 -19.32
CA ILE A 12 -1.29 32.90 -18.85
C ILE A 12 -1.69 32.18 -17.54
N LEU A 13 -2.34 32.90 -16.62
CA LEU A 13 -2.82 32.33 -15.36
C LEU A 13 -3.83 31.19 -15.59
N LEU A 14 -4.80 31.40 -16.49
CA LEU A 14 -5.79 30.39 -16.86
C LEU A 14 -5.14 29.17 -17.54
N MET A 15 -4.14 29.37 -18.39
CA MET A 15 -3.40 28.27 -19.01
C MET A 15 -2.59 27.46 -17.98
N THR A 16 -2.00 28.09 -16.96
CA THR A 16 -1.32 27.38 -15.88
C THR A 16 -2.28 26.61 -14.98
N ILE A 17 -3.46 27.15 -14.69
CA ILE A 17 -4.49 26.46 -13.88
C ILE A 17 -5.07 25.27 -14.66
N GLY A 18 -5.35 25.44 -15.95
CA GLY A 18 -5.84 24.37 -16.82
C GLY A 18 -4.86 23.20 -16.93
N ARG A 19 -3.54 23.48 -17.01
CA ARG A 19 -2.51 22.43 -17.00
C ARG A 19 -2.35 21.76 -15.63
N LEU A 20 -2.60 22.47 -14.53
CA LEU A 20 -2.52 21.90 -13.18
C LEU A 20 -3.69 20.96 -12.88
N ALA A 21 -4.87 21.24 -13.42
CA ALA A 21 -6.05 20.36 -13.34
C ALA A 21 -5.94 19.12 -14.25
N TRP A 22 -5.09 19.16 -15.27
CA TRP A 22 -4.80 18.02 -16.17
C TRP A 22 -3.69 17.11 -15.62
N ARG A 23 -3.72 16.80 -14.32
CA ARG A 23 -3.00 15.62 -13.84
C ARG A 23 -3.88 14.42 -14.10
N PRO A 24 -3.46 13.40 -14.88
CA PRO A 24 -4.23 12.18 -14.98
C PRO A 24 -4.42 11.64 -13.57
N ALA A 25 -5.68 11.41 -13.18
CA ALA A 25 -5.98 10.74 -11.92
C ALA A 25 -5.09 9.48 -11.86
N PRO A 26 -4.35 9.26 -10.75
CA PRO A 26 -3.54 8.07 -10.63
C PRO A 26 -4.47 6.89 -10.88
N LYS A 27 -4.17 6.08 -11.91
CA LYS A 27 -4.92 4.85 -12.20
C LYS A 27 -5.01 4.11 -10.87
N GLY A 28 -6.21 4.05 -10.30
CA GLY A 28 -6.43 3.49 -8.98
C GLY A 28 -5.75 2.13 -8.87
N ILE A 29 -5.23 1.83 -7.69
CA ILE A 29 -4.74 0.48 -7.37
C ILE A 29 -5.85 -0.50 -7.76
N ASP A 30 -5.53 -1.44 -8.63
CA ASP A 30 -6.50 -2.43 -9.12
C ASP A 30 -6.70 -3.48 -8.03
N TRP A 31 -7.55 -3.10 -7.07
CA TRP A 31 -7.85 -3.90 -5.88
C TRP A 31 -8.44 -5.25 -6.22
N ALA A 32 -9.17 -5.36 -7.34
CA ALA A 32 -9.73 -6.62 -7.80
C ALA A 32 -8.63 -7.64 -8.11
N LEU A 33 -7.53 -7.18 -8.72
CA LEU A 33 -6.38 -8.04 -9.03
C LEU A 33 -5.67 -8.53 -7.76
N ILE A 34 -5.45 -7.64 -6.78
CA ILE A 34 -4.82 -7.98 -5.49
C ILE A 34 -5.70 -8.99 -4.73
N VAL A 35 -7.00 -8.74 -4.68
CA VAL A 35 -7.98 -9.63 -4.03
C VAL A 35 -8.02 -11.00 -4.71
N ALA A 36 -7.92 -11.05 -6.04
CA ALA A 36 -7.90 -12.30 -6.80
C ALA A 36 -6.65 -13.13 -6.49
N PHE A 37 -5.46 -12.51 -6.46
CA PHE A 37 -4.22 -13.18 -6.06
C PHE A 37 -4.31 -13.75 -4.65
N ILE A 38 -4.75 -12.94 -3.68
CA ILE A 38 -4.88 -13.38 -2.29
C ILE A 38 -5.88 -14.53 -2.14
N ARG A 39 -6.98 -14.51 -2.91
CA ARG A 39 -7.94 -15.62 -2.92
C ARG A 39 -7.33 -16.93 -3.41
N LEU A 40 -6.42 -16.86 -4.38
CA LEU A 40 -5.78 -18.02 -4.97
C LEU A 40 -4.68 -18.58 -4.07
N ASP A 41 -3.89 -17.71 -3.44
CA ASP A 41 -2.67 -18.09 -2.72
C ASP A 41 -2.86 -18.43 -1.23
N PHE A 42 -3.99 -18.04 -0.63
CA PHE A 42 -4.27 -18.21 0.80
C PHE A 42 -5.57 -18.99 1.08
N PRO A 43 -5.60 -19.83 2.14
CA PRO A 43 -6.81 -20.53 2.57
C PRO A 43 -7.87 -19.54 3.09
N SER A 44 -9.15 -19.93 3.03
CA SER A 44 -10.29 -19.02 3.28
C SER A 44 -10.22 -18.26 4.60
N GLU A 45 -9.70 -18.89 5.65
CA GLU A 45 -9.57 -18.32 6.99
C GLU A 45 -8.50 -17.22 7.08
N GLN A 46 -7.51 -17.24 6.19
CA GLN A 46 -6.40 -16.29 6.17
C GLN A 46 -6.61 -15.15 5.17
N ARG A 47 -7.55 -15.30 4.23
CA ARG A 47 -7.78 -14.33 3.13
C ARG A 47 -8.10 -12.92 3.62
N ASP A 48 -8.95 -12.78 4.63
CA ASP A 48 -9.32 -11.46 5.17
C ASP A 48 -8.10 -10.74 5.76
N VAL A 49 -7.28 -11.48 6.52
CA VAL A 49 -6.04 -10.95 7.10
C VAL A 49 -5.05 -10.60 5.99
N ALA A 50 -4.86 -11.48 5.02
CA ALA A 50 -3.98 -11.22 3.88
C ALA A 50 -4.42 -10.00 3.07
N GLN A 51 -5.72 -9.84 2.80
CA GLN A 51 -6.27 -8.67 2.11
C GLN A 51 -6.01 -7.38 2.88
N ARG A 52 -6.23 -7.39 4.20
CA ARG A 52 -6.01 -6.22 5.05
C ARG A 52 -4.53 -5.83 5.11
N ILE A 53 -3.64 -6.81 5.22
CA ILE A 53 -2.19 -6.54 5.22
C ILE A 53 -1.75 -6.04 3.85
N ALA A 54 -2.17 -6.69 2.77
CA ALA A 54 -1.86 -6.25 1.41
C ALA A 54 -2.38 -4.85 1.13
N ALA A 55 -3.52 -4.47 1.71
CA ALA A 55 -4.06 -3.13 1.58
C ALA A 55 -3.16 -2.08 2.25
N GLY A 56 -2.70 -2.33 3.49
CA GLY A 56 -1.72 -1.44 4.14
C GLY A 56 -0.40 -1.36 3.39
N LEU A 57 0.06 -2.47 2.81
CA LEU A 57 1.25 -2.47 1.96
C LEU A 57 1.04 -1.72 0.64
N ALA A 58 -0.16 -1.73 0.07
CA ALA A 58 -0.49 -1.00 -1.15
C ALA A 58 -0.40 0.52 -0.98
N GLU A 59 -0.71 1.04 0.21
CA GLU A 59 -0.52 2.46 0.54
C GLU A 59 0.96 2.87 0.48
N VAL A 60 1.86 1.94 0.79
CA VAL A 60 3.31 2.15 0.80
C VAL A 60 3.95 1.88 -0.56
N ALA A 61 3.66 0.72 -1.16
CA ALA A 61 4.25 0.24 -2.41
C ALA A 61 3.56 0.81 -3.67
N GLY A 62 2.42 1.49 -3.51
CA GLY A 62 1.66 2.07 -4.62
C GLY A 62 1.28 1.04 -5.69
N MET A 63 1.53 1.37 -6.96
CA MET A 63 1.14 0.49 -8.08
C MET A 63 1.93 -0.83 -8.14
N LYS A 64 3.12 -0.90 -7.54
CA LYS A 64 3.97 -2.10 -7.57
C LYS A 64 3.44 -3.24 -6.70
N ILE A 65 2.50 -2.96 -5.80
CA ILE A 65 1.84 -3.99 -4.98
C ILE A 65 1.14 -5.08 -5.82
N LYS A 66 0.81 -4.80 -7.09
CA LYS A 66 0.25 -5.80 -8.02
C LYS A 66 1.17 -7.01 -8.26
N GLN A 67 2.45 -6.87 -7.95
CA GLN A 67 3.45 -7.92 -8.05
C GLN A 67 3.58 -8.73 -6.76
N LEU A 68 2.83 -8.36 -5.69
CA LEU A 68 2.89 -9.04 -4.40
C LEU A 68 2.60 -10.52 -4.57
N ARG A 69 3.47 -11.33 -3.96
CA ARG A 69 3.34 -12.79 -3.87
C ARG A 69 3.60 -13.21 -2.44
N PRO A 70 3.10 -14.37 -2.01
CA PRO A 70 3.32 -14.88 -0.65
C PRO A 70 4.81 -15.00 -0.28
N GLU A 71 5.67 -15.25 -1.27
CA GLU A 71 7.11 -15.48 -1.09
C GLU A 71 7.92 -14.18 -0.98
N HIS A 72 7.34 -13.02 -1.34
CA HIS A 72 8.06 -11.75 -1.27
C HIS A 72 8.35 -11.35 0.17
N THR A 73 9.58 -10.89 0.40
CA THR A 73 10.08 -10.43 1.69
C THR A 73 9.71 -8.97 1.94
N LEU A 74 9.69 -8.55 3.21
CA LEU A 74 9.47 -7.14 3.56
C LEU A 74 10.52 -6.21 2.96
N ARG A 75 11.77 -6.68 2.80
CA ARG A 75 12.83 -5.93 2.13
C ARG A 75 12.49 -5.63 0.68
N GLU A 76 12.02 -6.64 -0.06
CA GLU A 76 11.63 -6.48 -1.47
C GLU A 76 10.39 -5.59 -1.60
N ILE A 77 9.42 -5.73 -0.70
CA ILE A 77 8.23 -4.90 -0.68
C ILE A 77 8.58 -3.44 -0.34
N ALA A 78 9.51 -3.21 0.60
CA ALA A 78 10.02 -1.88 0.92
C ALA A 78 10.70 -1.21 -0.28
N ALA A 79 11.44 -1.98 -1.09
CA ALA A 79 12.07 -1.49 -2.31
C ALA A 79 11.07 -1.04 -3.38
N TRP A 80 9.78 -1.36 -3.23
CA TRP A 80 8.74 -0.89 -4.13
C TRP A 80 8.24 0.52 -3.80
N ALA A 81 8.47 1.01 -2.58
CA ALA A 81 8.06 2.34 -2.19
C ALA A 81 8.82 3.41 -2.99
N ASP A 82 8.09 4.36 -3.59
CA ASP A 82 8.70 5.44 -4.39
C ASP A 82 9.37 6.50 -3.50
N ASN A 83 8.92 6.64 -2.25
CA ASN A 83 9.64 7.33 -1.20
C ASN A 83 10.49 6.29 -0.48
N GLN A 84 11.75 6.61 -0.12
CA GLN A 84 12.67 5.70 0.59
C GLN A 84 12.13 5.26 1.97
N ILE A 85 11.10 4.42 1.97
CA ILE A 85 10.56 3.79 3.17
C ILE A 85 11.44 2.60 3.42
N TYR A 86 12.19 2.68 4.52
CA TYR A 86 13.06 1.61 4.94
C TYR A 86 12.22 0.44 5.44
N ALA A 87 12.69 -0.79 5.21
CA ALA A 87 12.05 -1.99 5.73
C ALA A 87 11.83 -1.92 7.26
N THR A 88 12.69 -1.20 7.97
CA THR A 88 12.57 -0.89 9.39
C THR A 88 11.26 -0.18 9.77
N ASP A 89 10.76 0.71 8.91
CA ASP A 89 9.50 1.44 9.18
C ASP A 89 8.29 0.55 8.93
N LEU A 90 8.34 -0.32 7.91
CA LEU A 90 7.35 -1.38 7.74
C LEU A 90 7.33 -2.31 8.96
N ILE A 91 8.50 -2.76 9.44
CA ILE A 91 8.61 -3.63 10.62
C ILE A 91 7.94 -2.98 11.84
N LYS A 92 8.21 -1.71 12.12
CA LYS A 92 7.55 -0.97 13.21
C LYS A 92 6.04 -0.93 13.02
N LEU A 93 5.58 -0.67 11.80
CA LEU A 93 4.16 -0.61 11.48
C LEU A 93 3.48 -1.96 11.76
N PHE A 94 4.11 -3.08 11.41
CA PHE A 94 3.59 -4.41 11.72
C PHE A 94 3.53 -4.71 13.23
N VAL A 95 4.57 -4.32 13.97
CA VAL A 95 4.59 -4.46 15.44
C VAL A 95 3.48 -3.63 16.08
N VAL A 96 3.29 -2.37 15.66
CA VAL A 96 2.29 -1.48 16.25
C VAL A 96 0.86 -1.86 15.83
N ALA A 97 0.63 -2.13 14.55
CA ALA A 97 -0.71 -2.38 14.02
C ALA A 97 -1.23 -3.79 14.30
N PHE A 98 -0.33 -4.79 14.35
CA PHE A 98 -0.71 -6.20 14.49
C PHE A 98 -0.08 -6.91 15.68
N GLY A 99 0.85 -6.29 16.40
CA GLY A 99 1.50 -6.91 17.56
C GLY A 99 2.38 -8.12 17.20
N VAL A 100 2.87 -8.17 15.96
CA VAL A 100 3.67 -9.26 15.42
C VAL A 100 5.10 -8.78 15.20
N ALA A 101 6.06 -9.54 15.73
CA ALA A 101 7.48 -9.33 15.43
C ALA A 101 7.80 -9.89 14.04
N CYS A 102 8.51 -9.10 13.24
CA CYS A 102 9.00 -9.47 11.92
C CYS A 102 10.36 -8.85 11.66
N ASN A 103 11.07 -9.39 10.67
CA ASN A 103 12.35 -8.88 10.18
C ASN A 103 12.25 -8.62 8.67
N GLU A 104 13.31 -8.08 8.07
CA GLU A 104 13.32 -7.70 6.67
C GLU A 104 13.16 -8.90 5.72
N ASP A 105 13.64 -10.08 6.15
CA ASP A 105 13.56 -11.33 5.41
C ASP A 105 12.23 -12.09 5.66
N SER A 106 11.34 -11.58 6.52
CA SER A 106 10.03 -12.18 6.75
C SER A 106 9.20 -12.07 5.48
N THR A 107 8.67 -13.20 5.02
CA THR A 107 7.83 -13.27 3.83
C THR A 107 6.41 -12.79 4.11
N PHE A 108 5.70 -12.34 3.08
CA PHE A 108 4.30 -11.95 3.20
C PHE A 108 3.43 -13.08 3.77
N ARG A 109 3.68 -14.33 3.37
CA ARG A 109 2.99 -15.51 3.92
C ARG A 109 3.17 -15.63 5.43
N GLU A 110 4.41 -15.59 5.89
CA GLU A 110 4.74 -15.71 7.31
C GLU A 110 4.11 -14.59 8.14
N LEU A 111 4.02 -13.36 7.60
CA LEU A 111 3.35 -12.25 8.26
C LEU A 111 1.86 -12.54 8.44
N VAL A 112 1.19 -13.00 7.39
CA VAL A 112 -0.23 -13.36 7.45
C VAL A 112 -0.45 -14.45 8.51
N GLU A 113 0.35 -15.51 8.48
CA GLU A 113 0.25 -16.63 9.42
C GLU A 113 0.42 -16.15 10.88
N ARG A 114 1.46 -15.35 11.16
CA ARG A 114 1.69 -14.82 12.50
C ARG A 114 0.57 -13.92 12.99
N VAL A 115 -0.01 -13.08 12.12
CA VAL A 115 -1.15 -12.22 12.47
C VAL A 115 -2.39 -13.05 12.76
N VAL A 116 -2.64 -14.11 11.97
CA VAL A 116 -3.75 -15.05 12.19
C VAL A 116 -3.58 -15.77 13.52
N GLU A 117 -2.40 -16.33 13.81
CA GLU A 117 -2.12 -16.97 15.09
C GLU A 117 -2.30 -16.02 16.27
N LYS A 118 -1.84 -14.77 16.14
CA LYS A 118 -1.98 -13.76 17.18
C LYS A 118 -3.45 -13.42 17.44
N LYS A 119 -4.25 -13.26 16.38
CA LYS A 119 -5.70 -13.06 16.49
C LYS A 119 -6.38 -14.25 17.17
N ALA A 120 -6.06 -15.47 16.77
CA ALA A 120 -6.62 -16.68 17.36
C ALA A 120 -6.31 -16.77 18.87
N LYS A 121 -5.05 -16.52 19.26
CA LYS A 121 -4.63 -16.49 20.67
C LYS A 121 -5.35 -15.41 21.48
N ASN A 122 -5.53 -14.22 20.90
CA ASN A 122 -6.25 -13.13 21.58
C ASN A 122 -7.73 -13.48 21.75
N MET A 123 -8.37 -14.10 20.75
CA MET A 123 -9.77 -14.50 20.83
C MET A 123 -9.99 -15.61 21.87
N ALA A 124 -9.07 -16.58 21.95
CA ALA A 124 -9.10 -17.64 22.97
C ALA A 124 -8.84 -17.14 24.41
N LYS A 125 -8.21 -15.98 24.58
CA LYS A 125 -7.96 -15.38 25.90
C LYS A 125 -9.17 -14.57 26.42
N ILE A 126 -10.09 -14.21 25.53
CA ILE A 126 -11.27 -13.37 25.84
C ILE A 126 -12.53 -14.23 26.03
N SER A 127 -12.52 -15.47 25.54
CA SER A 127 -13.58 -16.45 25.72
C SER A 127 -13.39 -17.29 26.98
#